data_AF-A0A250JJU7-F1
#
_entry.id   AF-A0A250JJU7-F1
#
_cell.length_a   1.000
_cell.length_b   1.000
_cell.length_c   1.000
_cell.angle_alpha   90.00
_cell.angle_beta   90.00
_cell.angle_gamma   90.00
#
_symmetry.space_group_name_H-M   'P 1'
#
loop_
_entity.id
_entity.type
_entity.pdbx_description
1 polymer ?
#
loop_
_entity_poly.entity_id
_entity_poly.type
_entity_poly.pdbx_seq_one_letter_code
_entity_poly.pdbx_strand_id
1 'polypeptide(L)' 'MTFTVALSGLALGLGQPGARHLYSGQVRWRFGHKLYALAEGGTLLYPNADGALRPGAYASLGLGVDNAR' A
#
# COMPACT_ATOMS: atom_id res chain seq x y z
N MET A 1 3.34 21.71 17.20
CA MET A 1 2.60 21.05 16.10
C MET A 1 3.37 19.79 15.73
N THR A 2 2.93 18.62 16.21
CA THR A 2 3.67 17.37 16.00
C THR A 2 3.33 16.80 14.64
N PHE A 3 4.34 16.50 13.84
CA PHE A 3 4.19 15.83 12.55
C PHE A 3 4.83 14.44 12.65
N THR A 4 4.11 13.42 12.24
CA THR A 4 4.61 12.05 12.29
C THR A 4 4.37 11.38 10.96
N VAL A 5 5.40 10.70 10.44
CA VAL A 5 5.31 9.94 9.21
C VAL A 5 5.55 8.47 9.55
N ALA A 6 4.67 7.61 9.09
CA ALA A 6 4.84 6.17 9.11
C ALA A 6 4.93 5.66 7.68
N LEU A 7 5.91 4.81 7.41
CA LEU A 7 6.08 4.14 6.13
C LEU A 7 5.93 2.63 6.37
N SER A 8 5.26 1.94 5.46
CA SER A 8 5.09 0.49 5.53
C SER A 8 5.16 -0.09 4.13
N GLY A 9 5.81 -1.24 3.99
CA GLY A 9 5.93 -1.96 2.73
C GLY A 9 5.47 -3.41 2.92
N LEU A 10 4.77 -3.95 1.93
CA LEU A 10 4.24 -5.31 1.97
C LEU A 10 4.55 -5.99 0.64
N ALA A 11 5.14 -7.18 0.73
CA ALA A 11 5.48 -8.04 -0.40
C ALA A 11 4.85 -9.42 -0.19
N LEU A 12 3.92 -9.82 -1.05
CA LEU A 12 3.26 -11.13 -1.03
C LEU A 12 3.68 -11.94 -2.25
N GLY A 13 3.69 -13.26 -2.10
CA GLY A 13 3.93 -14.20 -3.20
C GLY A 13 5.40 -14.49 -3.53
N LEU A 14 6.35 -13.91 -2.78
CA LEU A 14 7.78 -14.17 -2.96
C LEU A 14 8.11 -15.66 -2.87
N GLY A 15 8.60 -16.23 -3.97
CA GLY A 15 9.08 -17.61 -4.04
C GLY A 15 8.02 -18.66 -4.36
N GLN A 16 6.77 -18.27 -4.64
CA GLN A 16 5.69 -19.22 -4.91
C GLN A 16 5.30 -19.25 -6.40
N PRO A 17 5.58 -20.36 -7.11
CA PRO A 17 5.28 -20.48 -8.54
C PRO A 17 3.76 -20.40 -8.76
N GLY A 18 3.33 -19.44 -9.58
CA GLY A 18 1.92 -19.19 -9.90
C GLY A 18 1.15 -18.30 -8.91
N ALA A 19 1.78 -17.83 -7.82
CA ALA A 19 1.14 -16.93 -6.88
C ALA A 19 1.06 -15.48 -7.41
N ARG A 20 0.00 -14.78 -7.00
CA ARG A 20 -0.14 -13.33 -7.23
C ARG A 20 0.95 -12.62 -6.43
N HIS A 21 1.93 -12.05 -7.12
CA HIS A 21 2.95 -11.25 -6.44
C HIS A 21 2.39 -9.84 -6.25
N LEU A 22 2.33 -9.39 -5.01
CA LEU A 22 1.86 -8.05 -4.66
C LEU A 22 2.98 -7.33 -3.96
N TYR A 23 3.37 -6.18 -4.49
CA TYR A 23 4.25 -5.25 -3.80
C TYR A 23 3.46 -3.97 -3.54
N SER A 24 3.31 -3.59 -2.28
CA SER A 24 2.68 -2.33 -1.91
C SER A 24 3.54 -1.53 -0.96
N GLY A 25 3.47 -0.22 -1.11
CA GLY A 25 4.05 0.78 -0.22
C GLY A 25 2.93 1.69 0.27
N GLN A 26 2.88 1.88 1.58
CA GLN A 26 1.95 2.75 2.26
C GLN A 26 2.72 3.83 3.03
N VAL A 27 2.25 5.06 2.95
CA VAL A 27 2.76 6.22 3.66
C VAL A 27 1.63 6.89 4.40
N ARG A 28 1.76 7.01 5.71
CA ARG A 28 0.81 7.72 6.56
C ARG A 28 1.46 8.94 7.17
N TRP A 29 0.92 10.11 6.85
CA TRP A 29 1.29 11.37 7.47
C TRP A 29 0.25 11.75 8.51
N ARG A 30 0.70 12.10 9.70
CA ARG A 30 -0.16 12.60 10.77
C ARG A 30 0.17 14.05 11.05
N PHE A 31 -0.87 14.88 11.00
CA PHE A 31 -0.83 16.31 11.22
C PHE A 31 -1.48 16.63 12.58
N GLY A 32 -0.64 16.91 13.57
CA GLY A 32 -1.07 17.25 14.92
C GLY A 32 -1.61 16.05 15.70
N HIS A 33 -2.76 16.23 16.35
CA HIS A 33 -3.29 15.25 17.32
C HIS A 33 -4.32 14.29 16.72
N LYS A 34 -4.96 14.67 15.61
CA LYS A 34 -6.09 13.92 15.06
C LYS A 34 -6.08 13.77 13.54
N LEU A 35 -5.57 14.70 12.74
CA LEU A 35 -5.64 14.57 11.28
C LEU A 35 -4.55 13.65 10.74
N TYR A 36 -4.89 12.80 9.77
CA TYR A 36 -3.91 12.04 9.01
C TYR A 36 -4.26 11.95 7.53
N ALA A 37 -3.22 11.87 6.71
CA ALA A 37 -3.29 11.50 5.30
C ALA A 37 -2.63 10.14 5.11
N LEU A 38 -3.20 9.33 4.23
CA LEU A 38 -2.70 8.02 3.86
C LEU A 38 -2.55 7.98 2.34
N ALA A 39 -1.36 7.64 1.87
CA ALA A 39 -1.13 7.23 0.49
C ALA A 39 -0.75 5.76 0.48
N GLU A 40 -1.32 4.99 -0.43
CA GLU A 40 -0.90 3.64 -0.71
C GLU A 40 -0.76 3.46 -2.21
N GLY A 41 0.29 2.78 -2.63
CA GLY A 41 0.48 2.43 -4.02
C GLY A 41 1.23 1.12 -4.14
N GLY A 42 0.95 0.39 -5.20
CA GLY A 42 1.57 -0.91 -5.39
C GLY A 42 1.43 -1.44 -6.79
N THR A 43 2.10 -2.56 -7.01
CA THR A 43 1.98 -3.38 -8.20
C THR A 43 1.49 -4.76 -7.83
N LEU A 44 0.46 -5.23 -8.53
CA LEU A 44 0.05 -6.62 -8.54
C LEU A 44 0.50 -7.25 -9.86
N LEU A 45 1.18 -8.38 -9.75
CA LEU A 45 1.46 -9.25 -10.88
C LEU A 45 0.40 -10.34 -10.89
N TYR A 46 -0.50 -10.28 -11.86
CA TYR A 46 -1.50 -11.31 -12.11
C TYR A 46 -0.93 -12.33 -13.09
N PRO A 47 -0.97 -13.64 -12.79
CA PRO A 47 -0.64 -14.65 -13.79
C PRO A 47 -1.72 -14.65 -14.89
N ASN A 48 -1.34 -14.43 -16.15
CA ASN A 48 -2.20 -14.73 -17.30
C ASN A 48 -2.36 -16.25 -17.43
N ALA A 49 -3.43 -16.68 -18.11
CA ALA A 49 -3.66 -18.09 -18.44
C ALA A 49 -2.47 -18.75 -19.17
N ASP A 50 -1.71 -17.98 -19.95
CA ASP A 50 -0.49 -18.42 -20.66
C ASP A 50 0.82 -18.30 -19.83
N GLY A 51 0.76 -18.00 -18.54
CA GLY A 51 1.94 -17.95 -17.66
C GLY A 51 2.73 -16.64 -17.68
N ALA A 52 2.34 -15.65 -18.49
CA ALA A 52 2.92 -14.31 -18.45
C ALA A 52 2.35 -13.49 -17.27
N LEU A 53 3.23 -12.87 -16.46
CA LEU A 53 2.80 -11.96 -15.40
C LEU A 53 2.31 -10.64 -16.03
N ARG A 54 1.03 -10.28 -15.86
CA ARG A 54 0.51 -8.97 -16.24
C ARG A 54 0.71 -8.00 -15.07
N PRO A 55 1.55 -6.95 -15.23
CA PRO A 55 1.68 -5.91 -14.22
C PRO A 55 0.39 -5.08 -14.17
N GLY A 56 -0.19 -4.97 -12.98
CA GLY A 56 -1.25 -4.02 -12.66
C GLY A 56 -0.73 -3.07 -11.60
N ALA A 57 -0.85 -1.76 -11.81
CA ALA A 57 -0.53 -0.76 -10.79
C ALA A 57 -1.81 -0.28 -10.13
N TYR A 58 -1.75 -0.03 -8.82
CA TYR A 58 -2.81 0.67 -8.10
C TYR A 58 -2.21 1.78 -7.26
N ALA A 59 -2.99 2.84 -7.08
CA ALA A 59 -2.68 3.94 -6.19
C ALA A 59 -3.97 4.42 -5.53
N SER A 60 -3.88 4.70 -4.24
CA SER A 60 -4.97 5.06 -3.36
C SER A 60 -4.50 6.20 -2.47
N LEU A 61 -5.35 7.20 -2.28
CA LEU A 61 -5.10 8.33 -1.39
C LEU A 61 -6.33 8.52 -0.49
N GLY A 62 -6.09 8.74 0.80
CA GLY A 62 -7.12 8.90 1.81
C GLY A 62 -6.75 9.96 2.83
N LEU A 63 -7.78 10.60 3.40
CA LEU A 63 -7.65 11.55 4.50
C LEU A 63 -8.58 11.09 5.62
N GLY A 64 -8.14 11.19 6.86
CA GLY A 64 -8.89 10.73 8.02
C GLY A 64 -8.59 11.54 9.26
N VAL A 65 -9.42 11.33 10.28
CA VAL A 65 -9.27 11.92 11.61
C VAL A 65 -9.23 10.78 12.62
N ASP A 66 -8.14 10.64 13.36
CA ASP A 66 -8.04 9.82 14.56
C ASP A 66 -9.10 10.30 15.55
N ASN A 67 -10.12 9.48 15.73
CA ASN A 67 -11.05 9.64 16.82
C ASN A 67 -10.39 9.13 18.11
N ALA A 68 -9.53 9.97 18.70
CA ALA A 68 -9.10 9.76 20.08
C ALA A 68 -10.34 9.96 20.96
N ARG A 69 -10.90 8.83 21.41
CA ARG A 69 -11.98 8.74 22.39
C ARG A 69 -11.58 9.38 23.71
#